data_AF-A0AAE0R3N4-F1
#
_entry.id   AF-A0AAE0R3N4-F1
#
_cell.length_a   1.000
_cell.length_b   1.000
_cell.length_c   1.000
_cell.angle_alpha   90.00
_cell.angle_beta   90.00
_cell.angle_gamma   90.00
#
_symmetry.space_group_name_H-M   'P 1'
#
loop_
_entity.id
_entity.type
_entity.pdbx_description
1 polymer ?
#
loop_
_entity_poly.entity_id
_entity_poly.type
_entity_poly.pdbx_seq_one_letter_code
_entity_poly.pdbx_strand_id
1 'polypeptide(L)'
;MHRIKGTMDGAMYHQILDLKHLNLYTPRRVGPFMAVDSTNNILVSFRCHGPPIRFTSVRFSELRYVANEIDRIQATLVVIHTANLQKLDPENSMFYSNWFCLQIDTVLRAMFKGLSVKMLDAWEMTLAHHLPHDLYPPQAIIKNMVNVILSYICPAGKI
;
A
#
# COMPACT_ATOMS: atom_id res chain seq x y z
N MET A 1 -12.99 15.50 9.34
CA MET A 1 -11.84 15.32 8.43
C MET A 1 -11.19 13.98 8.71
N HIS A 2 -11.28 13.05 7.77
CA HIS A 2 -10.61 11.75 7.85
C HIS A 2 -9.12 11.93 7.55
N ARG A 3 -8.24 11.31 8.34
CA ARG A 3 -6.79 11.40 8.14
C ARG A 3 -6.26 10.03 7.76
N ILE A 4 -5.70 9.94 6.56
CA ILE A 4 -5.06 8.73 6.06
C ILE A 4 -3.55 8.94 6.14
N LYS A 5 -2.85 8.01 6.80
CA LYS A 5 -1.39 7.97 6.82
C LYS A 5 -0.94 6.70 6.12
N GLY A 6 -0.03 6.83 5.17
CA GLY A 6 0.50 5.69 4.42
C GLY A 6 1.98 5.81 4.12
N THR A 7 2.55 4.69 3.71
CA THR A 7 3.87 4.61 3.10
C THR A 7 3.71 4.19 1.64
N MET A 8 4.31 4.91 0.71
CA MET A 8 4.18 4.63 -0.71
C MET A 8 5.39 5.18 -1.45
N ASP A 9 5.73 4.60 -2.60
CA ASP A 9 6.78 5.15 -3.45
C ASP A 9 6.38 6.54 -3.93
N GLY A 10 7.31 7.48 -3.97
CA GLY A 10 7.05 8.81 -4.52
C GLY A 10 6.55 8.76 -5.98
N ALA A 11 6.96 7.74 -6.74
CA ALA A 11 6.48 7.51 -8.10
C ALA A 11 5.00 7.09 -8.16
N MET A 12 4.49 6.37 -7.14
CA MET A 12 3.08 5.99 -7.06
C MET A 12 2.20 7.12 -6.52
N TYR A 13 2.74 7.97 -5.63
CA TYR A 13 2.00 9.11 -5.08
C TYR A 13 1.46 10.04 -6.17
N HIS A 14 2.28 10.34 -7.18
CA HIS A 14 1.90 11.21 -8.30
C HIS A 14 0.89 10.59 -9.28
N GLN A 15 0.51 9.32 -9.08
CA GLN A 15 -0.43 8.60 -9.94
C GLN A 15 -1.87 8.63 -9.40
N ILE A 16 -2.09 9.22 -8.22
CA ILE A 16 -3.42 9.34 -7.61
C ILE A 16 -4.12 10.59 -8.19
N LEU A 17 -4.62 10.47 -9.42
CA LEU A 17 -5.16 11.58 -10.22
C LEU A 17 -6.34 12.34 -9.58
N ASP A 18 -7.09 11.71 -8.68
CA ASP A 18 -8.31 12.29 -8.13
C ASP A 18 -8.06 13.17 -6.87
N LEU A 19 -6.83 13.22 -6.35
CA LEU A 19 -6.49 14.01 -5.16
C LEU A 19 -5.77 15.31 -5.51
N LYS A 20 -6.12 16.39 -4.80
CA LYS A 20 -5.38 17.65 -4.91
C LYS A 20 -4.08 17.56 -4.13
N HIS A 21 -2.98 17.35 -4.83
CA HIS A 21 -1.64 17.30 -4.25
C HIS A 21 -1.21 18.68 -3.73
N LEU A 22 -0.72 18.72 -2.49
CA LEU A 22 -0.09 19.89 -1.89
C LEU A 22 1.40 19.88 -2.22
N ASN A 23 1.90 20.99 -2.79
CA ASN A 23 3.32 21.17 -3.00
C ASN A 23 3.99 21.56 -1.67
N LEU A 24 4.75 20.63 -1.09
CA LEU A 24 5.51 20.85 0.13
C LEU A 24 6.97 21.23 -0.14
N TYR A 25 7.36 21.45 -1.41
CA TYR A 25 8.73 21.68 -1.85
C TYR A 25 9.70 20.57 -1.42
N THR A 26 9.19 19.34 -1.26
CA THR A 26 9.97 18.16 -0.89
C THR A 26 10.50 17.43 -2.13
N PRO A 27 11.60 16.67 -2.00
CA PRO A 27 12.11 15.87 -3.11
C PRO A 27 11.05 14.89 -3.63
N ARG A 28 10.79 14.91 -4.95
CA ARG A 28 9.74 14.12 -5.65
C ARG A 28 9.75 12.62 -5.37
N ARG A 29 10.85 12.05 -4.88
CA ARG A 29 10.98 10.60 -4.60
C ARG A 29 10.88 10.23 -3.13
N VAL A 30 11.12 11.17 -2.21
CA VAL A 30 11.36 10.89 -0.80
C VAL A 30 10.24 11.42 0.10
N GLY A 31 9.52 12.43 -0.37
CA GLY A 31 8.45 13.06 0.42
C GLY A 31 9.01 13.88 1.59
N PRO A 32 8.19 14.18 2.62
CA PRO A 32 6.79 13.79 2.77
C PRO A 32 5.90 14.34 1.66
N PHE A 33 4.81 13.63 1.40
CA PHE A 33 3.80 14.02 0.43
C PHE A 33 2.46 14.19 1.12
N MET A 34 1.63 15.10 0.60
CA MET A 34 0.31 15.37 1.18
C MET A 34 -0.68 15.72 0.09
N ALA A 35 -1.84 15.08 0.12
CA ALA A 35 -2.93 15.35 -0.82
C ALA A 35 -4.25 15.49 -0.07
N VAL A 36 -5.15 16.29 -0.62
CA VAL A 36 -6.44 16.60 -0.03
C VAL A 36 -7.55 16.25 -1.01
N ASP A 37 -8.58 15.60 -0.49
CA ASP A 37 -9.89 15.54 -1.11
C ASP A 37 -10.84 16.42 -0.30
N SER A 38 -11.18 17.59 -0.84
CA SER A 38 -12.10 18.52 -0.20
C SER A 38 -13.54 18.01 -0.21
N THR A 39 -13.92 17.20 -1.20
CA THR A 39 -15.28 16.68 -1.36
C THR A 39 -15.58 15.65 -0.27
N ASN A 40 -14.65 14.72 -0.04
CA ASN A 40 -14.80 13.67 0.97
C ASN A 40 -14.18 14.03 2.34
N ASN A 41 -13.66 15.26 2.50
CA ASN A 41 -13.01 15.75 3.71
C ASN A 41 -11.86 14.82 4.18
N ILE A 42 -11.05 14.35 3.22
CA ILE A 42 -9.93 13.44 3.44
C ILE A 42 -8.62 14.21 3.32
N LEU A 43 -7.76 14.07 4.32
CA LEU A 43 -6.37 14.48 4.28
C LEU A 43 -5.50 13.23 4.23
N VAL A 44 -4.71 13.11 3.17
CA VAL A 44 -3.77 12.00 3.02
C VAL A 44 -2.35 12.51 3.20
N SER A 45 -1.60 11.89 4.11
CA SER A 45 -0.17 12.14 4.26
C SER A 45 0.61 10.86 3.98
N PHE A 46 1.57 10.95 3.08
CA PHE A 46 2.45 9.84 2.74
C PHE A 46 3.90 10.15 3.08
N ARG A 47 4.63 9.09 3.41
CA ARG A 47 6.08 9.10 3.44
C ARG A 47 6.60 8.09 2.43
N CYS A 48 7.75 8.38 1.84
CA CYS A 48 8.50 7.33 1.15
C CYS A 48 8.79 6.20 2.15
N HIS A 49 8.87 4.99 1.64
CA HIS A 49 9.01 3.72 2.35
C HIS A 49 9.79 3.85 3.66
N GLY A 50 9.25 3.28 4.74
CA GLY A 50 10.11 2.86 5.85
C GLY A 50 10.95 1.66 5.42
N PRO A 51 11.87 1.17 6.27
CA PRO A 51 12.37 -0.19 6.10
C PRO A 51 11.17 -1.13 5.85
N PRO A 52 11.16 -1.96 4.79
CA PRO A 52 12.33 -2.55 4.14
C PRO A 52 12.39 -2.45 2.60
N ILE A 53 12.14 -1.30 1.96
CA ILE A 53 12.37 -1.21 0.49
C ILE A 53 13.82 -0.76 0.21
N ARG A 54 14.58 -1.68 -0.42
CA ARG A 54 16.06 -1.81 -0.60
C ARG A 54 16.82 -2.64 0.47
N PHE A 55 16.17 -3.68 0.99
CA PHE A 55 16.53 -4.63 2.07
C PHE A 55 17.87 -4.56 2.83
N THR A 56 17.71 -4.46 4.16
CA THR A 56 18.05 -5.59 5.06
C THR A 56 16.77 -6.40 5.34
N SER A 57 16.88 -7.73 5.47
CA SER A 57 15.75 -8.63 5.79
C SER A 57 15.08 -8.26 7.11
N VAL A 58 13.74 -8.17 7.14
CA VAL A 58 12.98 -7.99 8.40
C VAL A 58 12.94 -9.33 9.14
N ARG A 59 13.41 -9.35 10.39
CA ARG A 59 13.37 -10.55 11.23
C ARG A 59 11.92 -10.86 11.64
N PHE A 60 11.60 -12.14 11.83
CA PHE A 60 10.28 -12.55 12.33
C PHE A 60 9.91 -11.91 13.67
N SER A 61 10.89 -11.58 14.52
CA SER A 61 10.67 -10.85 15.78
C SER A 61 10.06 -9.47 15.56
N GLU A 62 10.49 -8.75 14.52
CA GLU A 62 9.98 -7.42 14.17
C GLU A 62 8.54 -7.52 13.65
N LEU A 63 8.24 -8.51 12.79
CA LEU A 63 6.88 -8.72 12.30
C LEU A 63 5.92 -9.09 13.44
N ARG A 64 6.38 -9.89 14.40
CA ARG A 64 5.60 -10.22 15.61
C ARG A 64 5.37 -8.99 16.48
N TYR A 65 6.38 -8.14 16.65
CA TYR A 65 6.24 -6.87 17.36
C TYR A 65 5.18 -6.00 16.69
N VAL A 66 5.25 -5.83 15.37
CA VAL A 66 4.26 -5.07 14.59
C VAL A 66 2.85 -5.64 14.75
N ALA A 67 2.69 -6.96 14.68
CA ALA A 67 1.39 -7.61 14.89
C ALA A 67 0.81 -7.32 16.27
N ASN A 68 1.63 -7.41 17.32
CA ASN A 68 1.21 -7.09 18.68
C ASN A 68 0.81 -5.62 18.83
N GLU A 69 1.56 -4.69 18.22
CA GLU A 69 1.23 -3.27 18.30
C GLU A 69 -0.06 -2.95 17.55
N ILE A 70 -0.29 -3.59 16.39
CA ILE A 70 -1.56 -3.46 15.66
C ILE A 70 -2.74 -3.98 16.49
N ASP A 71 -2.57 -5.10 17.19
CA ASP A 71 -3.62 -5.67 18.04
C ASP A 71 -4.01 -4.74 19.21
N ARG A 72 -3.07 -3.94 19.71
CA ARG A 72 -3.33 -2.95 20.78
C ARG A 72 -3.98 -1.66 20.29
N ILE A 73 -3.86 -1.33 19.00
CA ILE A 73 -4.38 -0.09 18.45
C ILE A 73 -5.90 -0.17 18.33
N GLN A 74 -6.58 0.78 18.95
CA GLN A 74 -8.03 0.93 18.86
C GLN A 74 -8.40 2.12 17.96
N ALA A 75 -9.59 2.07 17.37
CA ALA A 75 -10.18 3.16 16.57
C ALA A 75 -9.34 3.62 15.35
N THR A 76 -8.38 2.81 14.90
CA THR A 76 -7.61 3.04 13.67
C THR A 76 -7.87 1.92 12.68
N LEU A 77 -8.31 2.26 11.48
CA LEU A 77 -8.36 1.31 10.37
C LEU A 77 -6.93 1.07 9.87
N VAL A 78 -6.47 -0.17 9.95
CA VAL A 78 -5.19 -0.61 9.40
C VAL A 78 -5.43 -1.40 8.13
N VAL A 79 -4.83 -0.95 7.02
CA VAL A 79 -4.87 -1.66 5.73
C VAL A 79 -3.46 -2.14 5.40
N ILE A 80 -3.31 -3.45 5.17
CA ILE A 80 -2.07 -4.07 4.73
C ILE A 80 -2.15 -4.29 3.22
N HIS A 81 -1.24 -3.64 2.48
CA HIS A 81 -1.11 -3.79 1.03
C HIS A 81 -0.16 -4.97 0.73
N THR A 82 -0.63 -5.98 -0.02
CA THR A 82 0.19 -7.14 -0.42
C THR A 82 1.14 -6.81 -1.56
N ALA A 83 1.99 -7.74 -2.00
CA ALA A 83 2.93 -7.46 -3.09
C ALA A 83 2.20 -7.28 -4.44
N ASN A 84 2.73 -6.40 -5.31
CA ASN A 84 2.36 -6.34 -6.72
C ASN A 84 3.12 -7.42 -7.50
N LEU A 85 2.52 -7.98 -8.55
CA LEU A 85 3.25 -8.79 -9.51
C LEU A 85 4.29 -7.96 -10.26
N GLN A 86 5.50 -8.50 -10.37
CA GLN A 86 6.57 -7.88 -11.15
C GLN A 86 6.66 -8.45 -12.57
N LYS A 87 7.39 -7.71 -13.42
CA LYS A 87 7.78 -8.17 -14.75
C LYS A 87 8.55 -9.48 -14.66
N LEU A 88 8.24 -10.39 -15.59
CA LEU A 88 8.93 -11.68 -15.72
C LEU A 88 10.12 -11.53 -16.69
N ASP A 89 11.08 -10.70 -16.32
CA ASP A 89 12.37 -10.59 -17.02
C ASP A 89 13.51 -11.15 -16.15
N PRO A 90 14.69 -11.45 -16.74
CA PRO A 90 15.78 -12.09 -16.00
C PRO A 90 16.26 -11.30 -14.78
N GLU A 91 16.33 -9.98 -14.88
CA GLU A 91 16.80 -9.11 -13.79
C GLU A 91 15.84 -9.15 -12.61
N ASN A 92 14.55 -8.89 -12.86
CA ASN A 92 13.53 -8.88 -11.83
C ASN A 92 13.29 -10.28 -11.24
N SER A 93 13.40 -11.34 -12.05
CA SER A 93 13.26 -12.72 -11.56
C SER A 93 14.35 -13.12 -10.58
N MET A 94 15.57 -12.59 -10.73
CA MET A 94 16.70 -12.88 -9.84
C MET A 94 16.60 -12.14 -8.50
N PHE A 95 16.24 -10.87 -8.51
CA PHE A 95 16.25 -10.03 -7.30
C PHE A 95 14.89 -9.93 -6.60
N TYR A 96 13.80 -10.18 -7.33
CA TYR A 96 12.44 -9.96 -6.88
C TYR A 96 11.47 -11.05 -7.35
N SER A 97 11.82 -12.30 -7.04
CA SER A 97 11.04 -13.47 -7.42
C SER A 97 9.58 -13.40 -6.95
N ASN A 98 8.64 -13.36 -7.91
CA ASN A 98 7.20 -13.42 -7.64
C ASN A 98 6.85 -14.67 -6.78
N TRP A 99 7.50 -15.81 -7.01
CA TRP A 99 7.28 -17.02 -6.20
C TRP A 99 7.63 -16.81 -4.73
N PHE A 100 8.76 -16.18 -4.45
CA PHE A 100 9.16 -15.86 -3.09
C PHE A 100 8.23 -14.81 -2.45
N CYS A 101 7.80 -13.81 -3.21
CA CYS A 101 6.79 -12.85 -2.75
C CYS A 101 5.46 -13.52 -2.39
N LEU A 102 5.01 -14.53 -3.15
CA LEU A 102 3.81 -15.30 -2.83
C LEU A 102 3.96 -16.11 -1.53
N GLN A 103 5.14 -16.66 -1.27
CA GLN A 103 5.43 -17.33 0.00
C GLN A 103 5.35 -16.36 1.18
N ILE A 104 5.94 -15.16 1.04
CA ILE A 104 5.85 -14.10 2.06
C ILE A 104 4.40 -13.66 2.24
N ASP A 105 3.64 -13.48 1.16
CA ASP A 105 2.23 -13.12 1.20
C ASP A 105 1.40 -14.14 1.99
N THR A 106 1.66 -15.43 1.77
CA THR A 106 1.01 -16.52 2.52
C THR A 106 1.28 -16.42 4.02
N VAL A 107 2.55 -16.18 4.40
CA VAL A 107 2.94 -16.00 5.80
C VAL A 107 2.30 -14.74 6.39
N LEU A 108 2.31 -13.62 5.67
CA LEU A 108 1.73 -12.36 6.10
C LEU A 108 0.23 -12.52 6.37
N ARG A 109 -0.52 -13.14 5.46
CA ARG A 109 -1.94 -13.43 5.65
C ARG A 109 -2.20 -14.29 6.87
N ALA A 110 -1.38 -15.32 7.10
CA ALA A 110 -1.50 -16.18 8.26
C ALA A 110 -1.19 -15.44 9.58
N MET A 111 -0.14 -14.63 9.61
CA MET A 111 0.29 -13.87 10.80
C MET A 111 -0.74 -12.85 11.26
N PHE A 112 -1.35 -12.13 10.32
CA PHE A 112 -2.32 -11.07 10.63
C PHE A 112 -3.77 -11.56 10.63
N LYS A 113 -3.99 -12.87 10.44
CA LYS A 113 -5.31 -13.50 10.53
C LYS A 113 -5.86 -13.32 11.94
N GLY A 114 -7.09 -12.81 12.04
CA GLY A 114 -7.78 -12.60 13.30
C GLY A 114 -7.50 -11.25 13.97
N LEU A 115 -6.56 -10.46 13.44
CA LEU A 115 -6.37 -9.07 13.86
C LEU A 115 -7.38 -8.16 13.14
N SER A 116 -7.68 -7.00 13.72
CA SER A 116 -8.58 -5.99 13.13
C SER A 116 -7.91 -5.19 12.00
N VAL A 117 -7.44 -5.90 10.97
CA VAL A 117 -6.82 -5.34 9.76
C VAL A 117 -7.66 -5.63 8.52
N LYS A 118 -7.51 -4.82 7.48
CA LYS A 118 -7.99 -5.12 6.13
C LYS A 118 -6.83 -5.45 5.21
N MET A 119 -6.95 -6.51 4.43
CA MET A 119 -5.99 -6.80 3.36
C MET A 119 -6.44 -6.07 2.09
N LEU A 120 -5.55 -5.29 1.52
CA LEU A 120 -5.66 -4.84 0.13
C LEU A 120 -4.88 -5.84 -0.72
N ASP A 121 -5.62 -6.70 -1.41
CA ASP A 121 -5.07 -7.81 -2.19
C ASP A 121 -4.50 -7.35 -3.54
N ALA A 122 -3.41 -6.59 -3.46
CA ALA A 122 -2.71 -6.05 -4.61
C ALA A 122 -2.20 -7.16 -5.56
N TRP A 123 -1.87 -8.33 -5.01
CA TRP A 123 -1.49 -9.51 -5.77
C TRP A 123 -2.60 -9.94 -6.73
N GLU A 124 -3.79 -10.26 -6.22
CA GLU A 124 -4.92 -10.65 -7.06
C GLU A 124 -5.39 -9.52 -7.97
N MET A 125 -5.34 -8.26 -7.51
CA MET A 125 -5.70 -7.10 -8.32
C MET A 125 -4.77 -6.91 -9.52
N THR A 126 -3.47 -7.15 -9.37
CA THR A 126 -2.51 -7.08 -10.47
C THR A 126 -2.58 -8.30 -11.38
N LEU A 127 -2.78 -9.50 -10.81
CA LEU A 127 -2.95 -10.75 -11.55
C LEU A 127 -4.19 -10.75 -12.45
N ALA A 128 -5.31 -10.23 -11.94
CA ALA A 128 -6.59 -10.22 -12.65
C ALA A 128 -6.70 -9.10 -13.69
N HIS A 129 -5.76 -8.14 -13.70
CA HIS A 129 -5.82 -7.02 -14.64
C HIS A 129 -5.14 -7.36 -15.96
N HIS A 130 -5.72 -6.90 -17.08
CA HIS A 130 -5.17 -7.11 -18.43
C HIS A 130 -3.92 -6.27 -18.75
N LEU A 131 -3.51 -5.38 -17.83
CA LEU A 131 -2.37 -4.50 -18.06
C LEU A 131 -1.09 -5.20 -17.61
N PRO A 132 0.08 -4.85 -18.17
CA PRO A 132 1.32 -5.56 -17.87
C PRO A 132 1.66 -5.52 -16.37
N HIS A 133 2.19 -6.63 -15.87
CA HIS A 133 2.75 -6.71 -14.53
C HIS A 133 3.94 -5.75 -14.41
N ASP A 134 3.97 -4.99 -13.32
CA ASP A 134 5.02 -4.05 -13.01
C ASP A 134 5.02 -3.83 -11.49
N LEU A 135 6.22 -3.73 -10.91
CA LEU A 135 6.38 -3.35 -9.50
C LEU A 135 5.66 -2.03 -9.21
N TYR A 136 5.71 -1.11 -10.19
CA TYR A 136 4.98 0.14 -10.21
C TYR A 136 3.80 0.00 -11.17
N PRO A 137 2.65 -0.53 -10.73
CA PRO A 137 1.55 -0.87 -11.61
C PRO A 137 0.96 0.36 -12.31
N PRO A 138 0.35 0.21 -13.49
CA PRO A 138 -0.29 1.31 -14.19
C PRO A 138 -1.37 2.02 -13.38
N GLN A 139 -1.62 3.30 -13.70
CA GLN A 139 -2.53 4.18 -12.96
C GLN A 139 -3.94 3.60 -12.77
N ALA A 140 -4.47 2.86 -13.75
CA ALA A 140 -5.78 2.22 -13.65
C ALA A 140 -5.86 1.22 -12.48
N ILE A 141 -4.79 0.45 -12.27
CA ILE A 141 -4.69 -0.51 -11.17
C ILE A 141 -4.56 0.23 -9.84
N ILE A 142 -3.71 1.26 -9.78
CA ILE A 142 -3.55 2.09 -8.57
C ILE A 142 -4.87 2.74 -8.18
N LYS A 143 -5.65 3.25 -9.16
CA LYS A 143 -6.97 3.81 -8.92
C LYS A 143 -7.91 2.79 -8.30
N ASN A 144 -7.93 1.56 -8.80
CA ASN A 144 -8.73 0.48 -8.21
C ASN A 144 -8.31 0.18 -6.77
N MET A 145 -7.00 0.12 -6.49
CA MET A 145 -6.46 -0.12 -5.14
C MET A 145 -6.88 0.98 -4.16
N VAL A 146 -6.79 2.25 -4.58
CA VAL A 146 -7.24 3.40 -3.79
C VAL A 146 -8.75 3.35 -3.55
N ASN A 147 -9.55 3.03 -4.56
CA ASN A 147 -11.01 2.90 -4.41
C ASN A 147 -11.39 1.83 -3.37
N VAL A 148 -10.68 0.70 -3.34
CA VAL A 148 -10.88 -0.33 -2.30
C VAL A 148 -10.54 0.22 -0.90
N ILE A 149 -9.42 0.94 -0.74
CA ILE A 149 -9.07 1.57 0.55
C ILE A 149 -10.16 2.55 0.98
N LEU A 150 -10.61 3.42 0.07
CA LEU A 150 -11.64 4.41 0.35
C LEU A 150 -12.98 3.77 0.72
N SER A 151 -13.32 2.62 0.13
CA SER A 151 -14.53 1.87 0.48
C SER A 151 -14.57 1.42 1.95
N TYR A 152 -13.41 1.23 2.59
CA TYR A 152 -13.33 0.89 4.02
C TYR A 152 -13.51 2.10 4.95
N ILE A 153 -13.24 3.32 4.45
CA ILE A 153 -13.33 4.57 5.21
C ILE A 153 -14.75 5.14 5.12
N CYS A 154 -15.32 5.09 3.91
CA CYS A 154 -16.64 5.60 3.58
C CYS A 154 -17.52 4.47 3.01
N PRO A 155 -18.06 3.55 3.84
CA PRO A 155 -18.99 2.54 3.35
C PRO A 155 -20.23 3.24 2.76
N ALA A 156 -20.58 2.87 1.53
CA ALA A 156 -21.66 3.51 0.77
C ALA A 156 -22.96 3.59 1.60
N GLY A 157 -23.49 4.80 1.76
CA GLY A 157 -24.60 5.11 2.68
C GLY A 157 -24.59 6.54 3.28
N LYS A 158 -23.61 7.37 2.94
CA LYS A 158 -23.60 8.82 3.22
C LYS A 158 -23.18 9.62 1.98
N ILE A 159 -23.88 9.40 0.87
CA ILE A 159 -23.86 10.27 -0.31
C ILE A 159 -25.28 10.79 -0.49
#